data_AF-A0A2Y9DEB4-F1
#
_entry.id   AF-A0A2Y9DEB4-F1
#
_cell.length_a   1.000
_cell.length_b   1.000
_cell.length_c   1.000
_cell.angle_alpha   90.00
_cell.angle_beta   90.00
_cell.angle_gamma   90.00
#
_symmetry.space_group_name_H-M   'P 1'
#
loop_
_entity.id
_entity.type
_entity.pdbx_description
1 polymer ?
#
loop_
_entity_poly.entity_id
_entity_poly.type
_entity_poly.pdbx_seq_one_letter_code
_entity_poly.pdbx_strand_id
1 'polypeptide(L)'
;MNDYKLEENPVTKERTFKRFAPRKGDKMYKEFKKFYFYSDAYRPLKFACETIIEEYEDGIFSLLAQEADHLADKLCSEKSDLCEPSSTNHIEL
;
A
#
# COMPACT_ATOMS: atom_id res chain seq x y z
N MET A 1 4.90 -1.00 -17.19
CA MET A 1 4.44 0.38 -17.43
C MET A 1 3.74 0.81 -16.14
N ASN A 2 4.01 2.02 -15.64
CA ASN A 2 3.77 2.38 -14.24
C ASN A 2 2.28 2.56 -13.93
N ASP A 3 1.68 1.64 -13.17
CA ASP A 3 0.23 1.57 -12.97
C ASP A 3 -0.29 2.46 -11.81
N TYR A 4 0.56 3.11 -11.00
CA TYR A 4 0.10 3.72 -9.74
C TYR A 4 0.02 5.25 -9.78
N LYS A 5 -1.03 5.83 -9.18
CA LYS A 5 -1.27 7.27 -9.02
C LYS A 5 -1.61 7.59 -7.57
N LEU A 6 -0.97 8.62 -7.01
CA LEU A 6 -1.35 9.21 -5.72
C LEU A 6 -2.50 10.20 -5.93
N GLU A 7 -3.61 10.00 -5.23
CA GLU A 7 -4.74 10.92 -5.18
C GLU A 7 -4.87 11.48 -3.75
N GLU A 8 -5.06 12.79 -3.64
CA GLU A 8 -5.33 13.46 -2.36
C GLU A 8 -6.79 13.92 -2.35
N ASN A 9 -7.55 13.50 -1.34
CA ASN A 9 -8.92 13.94 -1.18
C ASN A 9 -8.92 15.45 -0.87
N PRO A 10 -9.62 16.29 -1.64
CA PRO A 10 -9.57 17.74 -1.47
C PRO A 10 -10.16 18.20 -0.12
N VAL A 11 -11.03 17.40 0.49
CA VAL A 11 -11.70 17.70 1.76
C VAL A 11 -10.95 17.09 2.94
N THR A 12 -10.65 15.79 2.89
CA THR A 12 -10.03 15.09 4.04
C THR A 12 -8.51 15.14 4.04
N LYS A 13 -7.88 15.59 2.95
CA LYS A 13 -6.42 15.57 2.73
C LYS A 13 -5.78 14.18 2.79
N GLU A 14 -6.61 13.14 2.82
CA GLU A 14 -6.19 11.76 2.83
C GLU A 14 -5.58 11.38 1.47
N ARG A 15 -4.48 10.62 1.52
CA ARG A 15 -3.70 10.24 0.35
C ARG A 15 -3.88 8.76 0.05
N THR A 16 -4.37 8.44 -1.14
CA THR A 16 -4.59 7.06 -1.60
C THR A 16 -3.82 6.76 -2.88
N PHE A 17 -3.19 5.58 -2.94
CA PHE A 17 -2.55 5.10 -4.15
C PHE A 17 -3.53 4.24 -4.96
N LYS A 18 -3.91 4.71 -6.15
CA LYS A 18 -4.77 3.95 -7.08
C LYS A 18 -3.94 3.29 -8.16
N ARG A 19 -4.18 1.99 -8.37
CA ARG A 19 -3.60 1.21 -9.46
C ARG A 19 -4.51 1.23 -10.69
N PHE A 20 -3.92 1.51 -11.86
CA PHE A 20 -4.54 1.60 -13.17
C PHE A 20 -3.83 0.61 -14.10
N ALA A 21 -4.46 -0.54 -14.33
CA ALA A 21 -3.95 -1.58 -15.23
C ALA A 21 -4.94 -1.77 -16.41
N PRO A 22 -4.88 -0.92 -17.45
CA PRO A 22 -5.77 -1.06 -18.61
C PRO A 22 -5.51 -2.39 -19.34
N ARG A 23 -6.57 -3.09 -19.76
CA ARG A 23 -6.44 -4.38 -20.46
C ARG A 23 -6.06 -4.14 -21.92
N LYS A 24 -5.38 -5.12 -22.51
CA LYS A 24 -4.91 -5.05 -23.90
C LYS A 24 -6.11 -4.95 -24.85
N GLY A 25 -6.30 -3.79 -25.48
CA GLY A 25 -7.42 -3.51 -26.40
C GLY A 25 -8.33 -2.37 -25.95
N ASP A 26 -8.24 -1.92 -24.70
CA ASP A 26 -9.01 -0.78 -24.23
C ASP A 26 -8.47 0.53 -24.80
N LYS A 27 -9.36 1.37 -25.34
CA LYS A 27 -8.99 2.70 -25.81
C LYS A 27 -8.51 3.51 -24.61
N MET A 28 -7.24 3.91 -24.63
CA MET A 28 -6.68 4.83 -23.64
C MET A 28 -7.40 6.18 -23.77
N TYR A 29 -8.43 6.42 -22.95
CA TYR A 29 -9.16 7.69 -22.86
C TYR A 29 -8.20 8.88 -22.67
N LYS A 30 -8.53 10.03 -23.27
CA LYS A 30 -7.65 11.23 -23.30
C LYS A 30 -7.40 11.79 -21.89
N GLU A 31 -8.29 11.52 -20.93
CA GLU A 31 -8.08 11.82 -19.52
C GLU A 31 -6.83 11.14 -18.96
N PHE A 32 -6.44 9.97 -19.47
CA PHE A 32 -5.28 9.22 -18.98
C PHE A 32 -3.92 9.84 -19.32
N LYS A 33 -3.87 10.77 -20.27
CA LYS A 33 -2.64 11.53 -20.60
C LYS A 33 -2.38 12.69 -19.64
N LYS A 34 -3.34 13.05 -18.79
CA LYS A 34 -3.19 14.10 -17.76
C LYS A 34 -2.62 13.56 -16.44
N PHE A 35 -2.45 12.25 -16.31
CA PHE A 35 -1.94 11.65 -15.09
C PHE A 35 -0.41 11.54 -15.16
N TYR A 36 0.27 12.22 -14.25
CA TYR A 36 1.70 12.02 -14.00
C TYR A 36 1.86 10.68 -13.28
N PHE A 37 2.24 9.65 -14.04
CA PHE A 37 2.61 8.36 -13.48
C PHE A 37 3.97 8.53 -12.81
N TYR A 38 3.98 8.53 -11.47
CA TYR A 38 5.20 8.73 -10.69
C TYR A 38 6.14 7.54 -10.86
N SER A 39 6.99 7.60 -11.88
CA SER A 39 8.12 6.69 -12.05
C SER A 39 9.13 6.79 -10.91
N ASP A 40 9.02 7.77 -10.02
CA ASP A 40 9.90 7.93 -8.86
C ASP A 40 9.24 7.54 -7.53
N ALA A 41 7.93 7.25 -7.49
CA ALA A 41 7.25 6.81 -6.27
C ALA A 41 7.70 5.41 -5.80
N TYR A 42 8.26 4.59 -6.69
CA TYR A 42 8.85 3.32 -6.29
C TYR A 42 10.11 3.51 -5.43
N ARG A 43 10.85 4.63 -5.57
CA ARG A 43 12.10 4.81 -4.82
C ARG A 43 11.81 4.93 -3.32
N PRO A 44 10.90 5.82 -2.86
CA PRO A 44 10.48 5.83 -1.46
C PRO A 44 9.90 4.50 -0.99
N LEU A 45 9.10 3.82 -1.82
CA LEU A 45 8.53 2.52 -1.45
C LEU A 45 9.58 1.42 -1.33
N LYS A 46 10.60 1.43 -2.18
CA LYS A 46 11.74 0.52 -2.12
C LYS A 46 12.49 0.72 -0.80
N PHE A 47 12.86 1.96 -0.48
CA PHE A 47 13.54 2.27 0.77
C PHE A 47 12.68 1.91 1.99
N ALA A 48 11.38 2.21 1.96
CA ALA A 48 10.47 1.83 3.03
C ALA A 48 10.39 0.30 3.21
N CYS A 49 10.36 -0.46 2.12
CA CYS A 49 10.36 -1.92 2.18
C CYS A 49 11.69 -2.49 2.71
N GLU A 50 12.82 -1.93 2.26
CA GLU A 50 14.15 -2.27 2.79
C GLU A 50 14.21 -2.01 4.29
N THR A 51 13.77 -0.84 4.76
CA THR A 51 13.70 -0.51 6.20
C THR A 51 12.77 -1.43 6.98
N ILE A 52 11.59 -1.79 6.45
CA ILE A 52 10.67 -2.73 7.13
C ILE A 52 11.34 -4.10 7.30
N ILE A 53 12.05 -4.60 6.28
CA ILE A 53 12.73 -5.88 6.36
C ILE A 53 13.88 -5.81 7.36
N GLU A 54 14.71 -4.76 7.32
CA GLU A 54 15.86 -4.60 8.21
C GLU A 54 15.46 -4.45 9.68
N GLU A 55 14.46 -3.61 9.98
CA GLU A 55 14.06 -3.31 11.36
C GLU A 55 13.19 -4.42 11.98
N TYR A 56 12.39 -5.12 11.17
CA TYR A 56 11.41 -6.11 11.65
C TYR A 56 11.72 -7.54 11.20
N GLU A 57 12.96 -7.85 10.82
CA GLU A 57 13.39 -9.17 10.32
C GLU A 57 12.94 -10.33 11.21
N ASP A 58 13.26 -10.28 12.50
CA ASP A 58 12.89 -11.32 13.47
C ASP A 58 11.37 -11.44 13.66
N GLY A 59 10.66 -10.31 13.60
CA GLY A 59 9.20 -10.26 13.68
C GLY A 59 8.54 -10.93 12.48
N ILE A 60 9.08 -10.67 11.28
CA ILE A 60 8.64 -11.29 10.02
C ILE A 60 8.89 -12.80 10.08
N PHE A 61 10.08 -13.25 10.47
CA PHE A 61 10.37 -14.68 10.58
C PHE A 61 9.49 -15.38 11.62
N SER A 62 9.23 -14.73 12.76
CA SER A 62 8.34 -15.27 13.79
C SER A 62 6.91 -15.49 13.25
N LEU A 63 6.36 -14.50 12.54
CA LEU A 63 5.03 -14.59 11.95
C LEU A 63 4.96 -15.63 10.81
N LEU A 64 6.01 -15.72 9.98
CA LEU A 64 6.10 -16.73 8.92
C LEU A 64 6.19 -18.15 9.49
N ALA A 65 6.99 -18.36 10.54
CA ALA A 65 7.11 -19.67 11.20
C ALA A 65 5.81 -20.11 11.88
N GLN A 66 4.96 -19.16 12.26
CA GLN A 66 3.62 -19.41 12.81
C GLN A 66 2.56 -19.61 11.71
N GLU A 67 2.94 -19.55 10.43
CA GLU A 67 2.02 -19.56 9.28
C GLU A 67 0.87 -18.56 9.46
N ALA A 68 1.21 -17.36 9.95
CA ALA A 68 0.20 -16.39 10.36
C ALA A 68 -0.67 -15.95 9.18
N ASP A 69 -1.98 -16.20 9.28
CA ASP A 69 -2.97 -15.55 8.42
C ASP A 69 -2.84 -14.03 8.56
N HIS A 70 -2.99 -13.32 7.43
CA HIS A 70 -2.90 -11.85 7.37
C HIS A 70 -1.57 -11.28 7.89
N LEU A 71 -0.45 -11.84 7.41
CA LEU A 71 0.93 -11.43 7.76
C LEU A 71 1.14 -9.91 7.77
N ALA A 72 0.63 -9.20 6.75
CA ALA A 72 0.81 -7.75 6.63
C ALA A 72 0.12 -6.99 7.77
N ASP A 73 -1.12 -7.37 8.11
CA ASP A 73 -1.89 -6.71 9.17
C ASP A 73 -1.23 -6.95 10.53
N LYS A 74 -0.83 -8.19 10.82
CA LYS A 74 -0.13 -8.54 12.07
C LYS A 74 1.25 -7.90 12.17
N LEU A 75 2.01 -7.89 11.08
CA LEU A 75 3.30 -7.20 11.06
C LEU A 75 3.11 -5.70 11.31
N CYS A 76 2.12 -5.08 10.67
CA CYS A 76 1.88 -3.63 10.72
C CYS A 76 1.25 -3.13 12.02
N SER A 77 0.61 -4.01 12.81
CA SER A 77 -0.10 -3.65 14.04
C SER A 77 0.45 -4.28 15.32
N GLU A 78 0.95 -5.52 15.26
CA GLU A 78 1.44 -6.25 16.44
C GLU A 78 2.96 -6.18 16.58
N LYS A 79 3.68 -6.11 15.46
CA LYS A 79 5.16 -6.11 15.42
C LYS A 79 5.78 -4.77 15.07
N SER A 80 5.00 -3.88 14.48
CA SER A 80 5.40 -2.53 14.14
C SER A 80 4.24 -1.58 14.45
N ASP A 81 4.53 -0.34 14.83
CA ASP A 81 3.52 0.70 15.06
C ASP A 81 3.21 1.46 13.75
N LEU A 82 3.30 0.77 12.60
CA LEU A 82 3.17 1.38 11.27
C LEU A 82 1.70 1.56 10.86
N CYS A 83 0.80 0.76 11.41
CA CYS A 83 -0.63 0.87 11.22
C CYS A 83 -1.29 1.22 12.55
N GLU A 84 -2.23 2.17 12.54
CA GLU A 84 -3.11 2.34 13.69
C GLU A 84 -3.94 1.06 13.88
N PRO A 85 -4.16 0.61 15.13
CA PRO A 85 -5.05 -0.50 15.38
C PRO A 85 -6.41 -0.13 14.83
N SER A 86 -6.88 -0.89 13.83
CA SER A 86 -8.22 -0.69 13.29
C SER A 86 -9.18 -0.70 14.46
N SER A 87 -9.88 0.40 14.69
CA SER A 87 -11.01 0.43 15.61
C SER A 87 -12.07 -0.49 15.01
N THR A 88 -11.99 -1.77 15.38
CA THR A 88 -12.92 -2.80 14.96
C THR A 88 -14.26 -2.49 15.59
N ASN A 89 -15.05 -1.65 14.93
CA ASN A 89 -16.49 -1.55 15.10
C ASN A 89 -17.11 -1.44 13.70
N HIS A 90 -16.84 -2.43 12.84
CA HIS A 90 -17.82 -2.79 11.83
C HIS A 90 -19.01 -3.42 12.55
N ILE A 91 -19.90 -2.58 13.08
CA ILE A 91 -21.27 -2.96 13.37
C ILE A 91 -21.94 -3.07 12.01
N GLU A 92 -22.12 -4.29 11.52
CA GLU A 92 -23.08 -4.56 10.46
C GLU A 92 -24.48 -4.18 10.96
N LEU A 93 -25.14 -3.28 10.23
CA LEU A 93 -26.53 -2.90 10.40
C LEU A 93 -27.18 -2.83 9.01
#